data_AF-A0A6N4T6C8-F1
#
_entry.id   AF-A0A6N4T6C8-F1
#
_cell.length_a   1.000
_cell.length_b   1.000
_cell.length_c   1.000
_cell.angle_alpha   90.00
_cell.angle_beta   90.00
_cell.angle_gamma   90.00
#
_symmetry.space_group_name_H-M   'P 1'
#
loop_
_entity.id
_entity.type
_entity.pdbx_description
1 polymer ?
#
loop_
_entity_poly.entity_id
_entity_poly.type
_entity_poly.pdbx_seq_one_letter_code
_entity_poly.pdbx_strand_id
1 'polypeptide(L)'
;MVEALTPVYSCLRGTNQSSPHCQALAGEVGKFVKCTMYEQRPSPCREVQVGDDKCQQARARHGLAALPYKTEKVSDKLKTCV
;
A
#
# COMPACT_ATOMS: atom_id res chain seq x y z
N MET A 1 14.06 -0.59 -12.89
CA MET A 1 13.09 -0.32 -11.80
C MET A 1 12.89 -1.50 -10.86
N VAL A 2 13.27 -2.72 -11.24
CA VAL A 2 13.21 -3.92 -10.39
C VAL A 2 14.62 -4.26 -9.90
N GLU A 3 14.74 -4.86 -8.72
CA GLU A 3 15.96 -5.44 -8.17
C GLU A 3 15.78 -6.92 -7.87
N ALA A 4 16.81 -7.71 -8.18
CA ALA A 4 16.83 -9.13 -7.85
C ALA A 4 17.15 -9.30 -6.36
N LEU A 5 16.30 -10.03 -5.65
CA LEU A 5 16.53 -10.43 -4.26
C LEU A 5 17.18 -11.81 -4.21
N THR A 6 16.66 -12.74 -5.00
CA THR A 6 17.17 -14.11 -5.13
C THR A 6 17.10 -14.53 -6.60
N PRO A 7 17.62 -15.72 -6.98
CA PRO A 7 17.53 -16.20 -8.36
C PRO A 7 16.10 -16.32 -8.91
N VAL A 8 15.09 -16.40 -8.04
CA VAL A 8 13.68 -16.57 -8.42
C VAL A 8 12.78 -15.41 -7.97
N TYR A 9 13.26 -14.54 -7.07
CA TYR A 9 12.49 -13.42 -6.53
C TYR A 9 13.10 -12.08 -6.90
N SER A 10 12.23 -11.14 -7.23
CA SER A 10 12.57 -9.76 -7.55
C SER A 10 11.57 -8.80 -6.91
N CYS A 11 12.01 -7.62 -6.51
CA CYS A 11 11.16 -6.58 -5.94
C CYS A 11 11.38 -5.23 -6.64
N LEU A 12 10.50 -4.26 -6.39
CA LEU A 12 10.71 -2.91 -6.91
C LEU A 12 11.82 -2.21 -6.11
N ARG A 13 12.70 -1.51 -6.83
CA ARG A 13 13.77 -0.71 -6.21
C ARG A 13 13.17 0.26 -5.17
N GLY A 14 13.74 0.25 -3.97
CA GLY A 14 13.31 1.08 -2.83
C GLY A 14 12.22 0.46 -1.95
N THR A 15 11.70 -0.73 -2.30
CA THR A 15 10.77 -1.46 -1.43
C THR A 15 11.45 -2.42 -0.45
N ASN A 16 12.71 -2.78 -0.68
CA ASN A 16 13.48 -3.67 0.20
C ASN A 16 14.21 -2.92 1.33
N GLN A 17 13.48 -2.16 2.14
CA GLN A 17 14.04 -1.39 3.26
C GLN A 17 13.00 -1.21 4.37
N SER A 18 13.44 -0.85 5.58
CA SER A 18 12.58 -0.69 6.76
C SER A 18 11.44 0.32 6.56
N SER A 19 11.66 1.35 5.73
CA SER A 19 10.64 2.31 5.29
C SER A 19 10.44 2.18 3.78
N PRO A 20 9.58 1.25 3.32
CA PRO A 20 9.46 0.94 1.90
C PRO A 20 8.91 2.13 1.12
N HIS A 21 9.69 2.62 0.16
CA HIS A 21 9.31 3.72 -0.71
C HIS A 21 9.75 3.42 -2.14
N CYS A 22 8.78 3.08 -3.00
CA CYS A 22 9.05 2.73 -4.38
C CYS A 22 9.70 3.92 -5.10
N GLN A 23 10.84 3.71 -5.74
CA GLN A 23 11.55 4.75 -6.48
C GLN A 23 10.72 5.35 -7.63
N ALA A 24 9.73 4.61 -8.14
CA ALA A 24 8.82 5.07 -9.17
C ALA A 24 7.75 6.06 -8.67
N LEU A 25 7.57 6.17 -7.35
CA LEU A 25 6.61 7.08 -6.74
C LEU A 25 7.20 8.49 -6.77
N ALA A 26 6.62 9.37 -7.59
CA ALA A 26 7.03 10.77 -7.68
C ALA A 26 6.06 11.66 -6.91
N GLY A 27 6.60 12.63 -6.19
CA GLY A 27 5.84 13.59 -5.38
C GLY A 27 5.97 13.34 -3.88
N GLU A 28 5.10 13.97 -3.10
CA GLU A 28 5.15 13.97 -1.64
C GLU A 28 3.88 13.34 -1.05
N VAL A 29 4.06 12.31 -0.24
CA VAL A 29 2.94 11.60 0.41
C VAL A 29 2.20 12.55 1.34
N GLY A 30 0.88 12.67 1.15
CA GLY A 30 0.05 13.64 1.88
C GLY A 30 -0.27 14.92 1.09
N LYS A 31 0.42 15.18 -0.02
CA LYS A 31 0.10 16.27 -0.96
C LYS A 31 -0.32 15.69 -2.32
N PHE A 32 0.65 15.44 -3.18
CA PHE A 32 0.45 14.92 -4.52
C PHE A 32 1.47 13.83 -4.79
N VAL A 33 0.98 12.65 -5.19
CA VAL A 33 1.81 11.51 -5.58
C VAL A 33 1.33 10.95 -6.90
N LYS A 34 2.27 10.51 -7.74
CA LYS A 34 1.97 9.79 -8.98
C LYS A 34 2.99 8.68 -9.20
N CYS A 35 2.55 7.57 -9.78
CA CYS A 35 3.47 6.55 -10.27
C CYS A 35 4.01 7.00 -11.64
N THR A 36 5.34 7.08 -11.79
CA THR A 36 5.99 7.43 -13.06
C THR A 36 5.86 6.34 -14.13
N MET A 37 5.56 5.10 -13.72
CA MET A 37 5.35 3.94 -14.59
C MET A 37 3.94 3.37 -14.47
N TYR A 38 2.93 4.25 -14.38
CA TYR A 38 1.55 3.84 -14.09
C TYR A 38 1.00 2.74 -15.03
N GLU A 39 1.39 2.77 -16.30
CA GLU A 39 1.00 1.78 -17.31
C GLU A 39 1.64 0.42 -17.09
N GLN A 40 2.87 0.40 -16.59
CA GLN A 40 3.69 -0.80 -16.36
C GLN A 40 3.60 -1.30 -14.91
N ARG A 41 2.54 -0.92 -14.18
CA ARG A 41 2.36 -1.35 -12.79
C ARG A 41 2.34 -2.89 -12.69
N PRO A 42 3.17 -3.50 -11.82
CA PRO A 42 3.13 -4.93 -11.59
C PRO A 42 1.85 -5.31 -10.83
N SER A 43 1.49 -6.59 -10.84
CA SER A 43 0.26 -7.09 -10.20
C SER A 43 0.10 -6.64 -8.73
N PRO A 44 1.14 -6.61 -7.87
CA PRO A 44 0.94 -6.23 -6.47
C PRO A 44 0.51 -4.76 -6.32
N CYS A 45 0.92 -3.88 -7.24
CA CYS A 45 0.53 -2.48 -7.22
C CYS A 45 -0.89 -2.26 -7.78
N ARG A 46 -1.40 -3.19 -8.61
CA ARG A 46 -2.76 -3.15 -9.15
C ARG A 46 -3.79 -3.71 -8.19
N GLU A 47 -3.39 -4.66 -7.35
CA GLU A 47 -4.24 -5.29 -6.34
C GLU A 47 -4.60 -4.33 -5.19
N VAL A 48 -3.76 -3.33 -4.89
CA VAL A 48 -4.04 -2.37 -3.81
C VAL A 48 -5.12 -1.39 -4.26
N GLN A 49 -6.29 -1.45 -3.62
CA GLN A 49 -7.37 -0.47 -3.80
C GLN A 49 -7.34 0.60 -2.72
N VAL A 50 -8.04 1.70 -2.99
CA VAL A 50 -8.18 2.82 -2.06
C VAL A 50 -8.97 2.34 -0.84
N GLY A 51 -8.34 2.39 0.34
CA GLY A 51 -8.96 2.06 1.62
C GLY A 51 -8.94 0.58 2.03
N ASP A 52 -8.32 -0.29 1.24
CA ASP A 52 -7.94 -1.64 1.71
C ASP A 52 -6.98 -1.59 2.90
N ASP A 53 -6.82 -2.70 3.61
CA ASP A 53 -5.89 -2.85 4.74
C ASP A 53 -4.47 -2.36 4.41
N LYS A 54 -3.95 -2.71 3.22
CA LYS A 54 -2.62 -2.26 2.76
C LYS A 54 -2.56 -0.73 2.58
N CYS A 55 -3.64 -0.12 2.08
CA CYS A 55 -3.75 1.32 1.95
C CYS A 55 -3.81 2.00 3.32
N GLN A 56 -4.62 1.47 4.25
CA GLN A 56 -4.74 1.99 5.61
C GLN A 56 -3.43 1.89 6.38
N GLN A 57 -2.71 0.77 6.28
CA GLN A 57 -1.39 0.60 6.88
C GLN A 57 -0.37 1.59 6.33
N ALA A 58 -0.38 1.86 5.02
CA ALA A 58 0.47 2.87 4.42
C ALA A 58 0.11 4.27 4.93
N ARG A 59 -1.19 4.61 5.01
CA ARG A 59 -1.65 5.88 5.57
C ARG A 59 -1.22 6.07 7.02
N ALA A 60 -1.38 5.05 7.86
CA ALA A 60 -0.95 5.07 9.25
C ALA A 60 0.57 5.31 9.39
N ARG A 61 1.38 4.65 8.56
CA ARG A 61 2.85 4.86 8.52
C ARG A 61 3.24 6.29 8.14
N HIS A 62 2.42 6.95 7.34
CA HIS A 62 2.63 8.34 6.92
C HIS A 62 1.87 9.36 7.78
N GLY A 63 1.25 8.95 8.90
CA GLY A 63 0.51 9.85 9.79
C GLY A 63 -0.77 10.42 9.17
N LEU A 64 -1.29 9.81 8.10
CA LEU A 64 -2.52 10.25 7.44
C LEU A 64 -3.75 9.62 8.11
N ALA A 65 -4.83 10.39 8.21
CA ALA A 65 -6.10 9.91 8.75
C ALA A 65 -6.63 8.69 7.96
N ALA A 66 -7.21 7.70 8.64
CA ALA A 66 -7.83 6.56 7.97
C ALA A 66 -8.98 6.99 7.05
N LEU A 67 -9.20 6.24 5.95
CA LEU A 67 -10.33 6.48 5.06
C LEU A 67 -11.55 5.72 5.57
N PRO A 68 -12.78 6.27 5.43
CA PRO A 68 -14.00 5.66 5.95
C PRO A 68 -14.56 4.50 5.07
N TYR A 69 -13.74 3.67 4.42
CA TYR A 69 -14.22 2.69 3.43
C TYR A 69 -13.75 1.23 3.67
N LYS A 70 -14.73 0.32 3.44
CA LYS A 70 -14.82 -1.15 3.53
C LYS A 70 -14.38 -1.85 4.82
N THR A 71 -15.25 -1.75 5.82
CA THR A 71 -15.51 -2.83 6.77
C THR A 71 -16.36 -3.92 6.11
N GLU A 72 -15.75 -4.89 5.43
CA GLU A 72 -16.38 -6.21 5.20
C GLU A 72 -15.81 -7.28 6.12
N LYS A 73 -15.53 -6.87 7.37
CA LYS A 73 -15.47 -7.75 8.53
C LYS A 73 -16.42 -7.22 9.60
N VAL A 74 -17.70 -7.01 9.23
CA VAL A 74 -18.79 -7.13 10.21
C VAL A 74 -19.07 -8.63 10.36
N SER A 75 -18.20 -9.33 11.07
CA SER A 75 -18.53 -10.64 11.63
C SER A 75 -17.82 -10.77 12.97
N ASP A 76 -18.65 -10.95 14.00
CA ASP A 76 -18.29 -11.45 15.33
C ASP A 76 -17.61 -10.49 16.31
N LYS A 77 -18.25 -9.34 16.60
CA LYS A 77 -18.34 -8.89 18.00
C LYS A 77 -19.45 -7.88 18.33
N LEU A 78 -20.61 -7.95 17.66
CA LEU A 78 -21.87 -7.39 18.19
C LEU A 78 -22.71 -8.44 18.93
N LYS A 79 -22.05 -9.23 19.77
CA LYS A 79 -22.63 -10.07 20.83
C LYS A 79 -21.59 -9.97 21.95
N THR A 80 -21.77 -9.20 23.02
CA THR A 80 -22.86 -9.28 24.00
C THR A 80 -22.89 -7.96 24.79
N CYS A 81 -23.84 -7.08 24.50
CA CYS A 81 -24.39 -6.14 25.47
C CYS A 81 -25.83 -6.58 25.74
N VAL A 82 -25.96 -7.66 26.51
CA VAL A 82 -27.07 -7.94 27.42
C VAL A 82 -26.45 -8.52 28.67
#